data_AF-A0A3E2H3R3-F1
#
_entry.id   AF-A0A3E2H3R3-F1
#
_cell.length_a   1.000
_cell.length_b   1.000
_cell.length_c   1.000
_cell.angle_alpha   90.00
_cell.angle_beta   90.00
_cell.angle_gamma   90.00
#
_symmetry.space_group_name_H-M   'P 1'
#
loop_
_entity.id
_entity.type
_entity.pdbx_description
1 polymer ?
#
loop_
_entity_poly.entity_id
_entity_poly.type
_entity_poly.pdbx_seq_one_letter_code
_entity_poly.pdbx_strand_id
1 'polypeptide(L)'
;MAPTEATILSTFLLPPSPLPTIITLKSFTDLFPRSQQSSPQIRSLYRDLQHQRAHVTDSVTRNIAAEVKRGNVQRRAVVRARRSAERAGEEDDEIEIERALFGPTSNLPTSKPVTLISILPEFEKAIADMENEIQKLDDEAEELLEETKGIIGDLSDLRYGRLSNAQLRGQVLEGLNRLEAASEKK
;
A
#
# COMPACT_ATOMS: atom_id res chain seq x y z
N MET A 1 8.44 8.47 27.68
CA MET A 1 8.93 7.71 26.51
C MET A 1 8.20 8.20 25.29
N ALA A 2 8.89 8.42 24.16
CA ALA A 2 8.21 8.78 22.91
C ALA A 2 7.32 7.60 22.45
N PRO A 3 6.13 7.86 21.89
CA PRO A 3 5.24 6.80 21.45
C PRO A 3 5.90 5.97 20.34
N THR A 4 5.75 4.65 20.42
CA THR A 4 6.27 3.76 19.37
C THR A 4 5.41 3.88 18.12
N GLU A 5 6.00 3.60 16.96
CA GLU A 5 5.29 3.59 15.68
C GLU A 5 4.07 2.66 15.68
N ALA A 6 4.18 1.49 16.32
CA ALA A 6 3.06 0.58 16.52
C ALA A 6 1.92 1.25 17.30
N THR A 7 2.23 2.00 18.35
CA THR A 7 1.24 2.75 19.16
C THR A 7 0.59 3.85 18.34
N ILE A 8 1.37 4.60 17.55
CA ILE A 8 0.87 5.69 16.70
C ILE A 8 -0.10 5.13 15.65
N LEU A 9 0.34 4.14 14.89
CA LEU A 9 -0.44 3.55 13.80
C LEU A 9 -1.71 2.87 14.31
N SER A 10 -1.61 2.10 15.40
CA SER A 10 -2.78 1.45 15.98
C SER A 10 -3.79 2.45 16.53
N THR A 11 -3.33 3.52 17.17
CA THR A 11 -4.22 4.54 17.77
C THR A 11 -4.88 5.40 16.71
N PHE A 12 -4.22 5.64 15.58
CA PHE A 12 -4.77 6.46 14.49
C PHE A 12 -5.72 5.67 13.57
N LEU A 13 -5.44 4.39 13.31
CA LEU A 13 -6.12 3.64 12.25
C LEU A 13 -7.19 2.66 12.76
N LEU A 14 -7.14 2.24 14.03
CA LEU A 14 -8.04 1.21 14.56
C LEU A 14 -9.25 1.74 15.39
N PRO A 15 -9.23 2.89 16.06
CA PRO A 15 -10.38 3.37 16.83
C PRO A 15 -11.24 4.41 16.08
N PRO A 16 -12.58 4.33 16.13
CA PRO A 16 -13.42 3.19 16.54
C PRO A 16 -13.69 2.24 15.35
N SER A 17 -13.03 1.09 15.31
CA SER A 17 -13.20 0.09 14.26
C SER A 17 -14.48 -0.75 14.31
N PRO A 18 -15.14 -1.05 15.45
CA PRO A 18 -16.31 -1.92 15.42
C PRO A 18 -17.53 -1.18 14.88
N LEU A 19 -18.31 -1.84 14.02
CA LEU A 19 -19.52 -1.26 13.42
C LEU A 19 -20.52 -0.74 14.46
N PRO A 20 -20.82 -1.45 15.57
CA PRO A 20 -21.77 -0.96 16.59
C PRO A 20 -21.40 0.38 17.21
N THR A 21 -20.10 0.71 17.26
CA THR A 21 -19.61 2.00 17.78
C THR A 21 -19.83 3.14 16.79
N ILE A 22 -19.90 2.84 15.49
CA ILE A 22 -20.19 3.83 14.45
C ILE A 22 -21.70 3.95 14.20
N ILE A 23 -22.37 2.81 14.07
CA ILE A 23 -23.81 2.75 13.84
C ILE A 23 -24.39 1.51 14.50
N THR A 24 -25.33 1.74 15.42
CA THR A 24 -26.06 0.65 16.07
C THR A 24 -27.03 -0.02 15.09
N LEU A 25 -27.44 -1.26 15.38
CA LEU A 25 -28.45 -1.94 14.56
C LEU A 25 -29.75 -1.13 14.44
N LYS A 26 -30.16 -0.42 15.51
CA LYS A 26 -31.34 0.44 15.49
C LYS A 26 -31.17 1.59 14.51
N SER A 27 -30.09 2.36 14.65
CA SER A 27 -29.77 3.47 13.74
C SER A 27 -29.62 3.02 12.30
N PHE A 28 -29.05 1.83 12.08
CA PHE A 28 -28.96 1.22 10.75
C PHE A 28 -30.34 0.85 10.19
N THR A 29 -31.23 0.31 11.01
CA THR A 29 -32.60 -0.02 10.62
C THR A 29 -33.39 1.24 10.26
N ASP A 30 -33.16 2.35 10.96
CA ASP A 30 -33.81 3.64 10.70
C ASP A 30 -33.47 4.24 9.32
N LEU A 31 -32.39 3.77 8.66
CA LEU A 31 -32.02 4.17 7.30
C LEU A 31 -32.95 3.59 6.23
N PHE A 32 -33.73 2.56 6.56
CA PHE A 32 -34.65 1.91 5.63
C PHE A 32 -36.05 2.52 5.72
N PRO A 33 -36.84 2.49 4.63
CA PRO A 33 -38.24 2.91 4.65
C PRO A 33 -39.05 2.17 5.72
N ARG A 34 -39.98 2.86 6.39
CA ARG A 34 -40.78 2.31 7.50
C ARG A 34 -41.47 0.98 7.17
N SER A 35 -41.89 0.80 5.92
CA SER A 35 -42.51 -0.44 5.42
C SER A 35 -41.58 -1.65 5.43
N GLN A 36 -40.26 -1.43 5.40
CA GLN A 36 -39.24 -2.49 5.32
C GLN A 36 -38.46 -2.68 6.62
N GLN A 37 -38.59 -1.79 7.61
CA GLN A 37 -37.84 -1.84 8.88
C GLN A 37 -38.08 -3.12 9.70
N SER A 38 -39.23 -3.78 9.53
CA SER A 38 -39.54 -5.06 10.15
C SER A 38 -38.92 -6.27 9.42
N SER A 39 -38.27 -6.05 8.26
CA SER A 39 -37.70 -7.12 7.45
C SER A 39 -36.54 -7.81 8.20
N PRO A 40 -36.53 -9.15 8.28
CA PRO A 40 -35.43 -9.89 8.88
C PRO A 40 -34.12 -9.71 8.11
N GLN A 41 -34.18 -9.34 6.84
CA GLN A 41 -33.01 -9.14 5.97
C GLN A 41 -32.13 -7.95 6.41
N ILE A 42 -32.70 -6.97 7.12
CA ILE A 42 -31.92 -5.84 7.64
C ILE A 42 -30.91 -6.33 8.69
N ARG A 43 -31.27 -7.34 9.49
CA ARG A 43 -30.37 -7.92 10.48
C ARG A 43 -29.26 -8.75 9.84
N SER A 44 -29.56 -9.49 8.76
CA SER A 44 -28.53 -10.22 8.02
C SER A 44 -27.55 -9.24 7.37
N LEU A 45 -28.06 -8.19 6.71
CA LEU A 45 -27.21 -7.16 6.10
C LEU A 45 -26.33 -6.45 7.12
N TYR A 46 -26.86 -6.13 8.30
CA TYR A 46 -26.06 -5.54 9.38
C TYR A 46 -24.95 -6.48 9.86
N ARG A 47 -25.23 -7.79 9.98
CA ARG A 47 -24.21 -8.80 10.30
C ARG A 47 -23.16 -8.93 9.20
N ASP A 48 -23.56 -8.94 7.95
CA ASP A 48 -22.62 -9.00 6.82
C ASP A 48 -21.70 -7.78 6.82
N LEU A 49 -22.25 -6.59 7.09
CA LEU A 49 -21.48 -5.36 7.22
C LEU A 49 -20.52 -5.41 8.43
N GLN A 50 -20.94 -6.00 9.57
CA GLN A 50 -20.05 -6.26 10.71
C GLN A 50 -18.89 -7.17 10.31
N HIS A 51 -19.15 -8.26 9.58
CA HIS A 51 -18.14 -9.20 9.12
C HIS A 51 -17.14 -8.57 8.14
N GLN A 52 -17.63 -7.85 7.13
CA GLN A 52 -16.78 -7.13 6.17
C GLN A 52 -15.86 -6.15 6.89
N ARG A 53 -16.40 -5.43 7.87
CA ARG A 53 -15.63 -4.44 8.63
C ARG A 53 -14.60 -5.07 9.56
N ALA A 54 -14.93 -6.19 10.20
CA ALA A 54 -13.96 -6.97 10.97
C ALA A 54 -12.79 -7.41 10.08
N HIS A 55 -13.09 -7.92 8.88
CA HIS A 55 -12.06 -8.33 7.92
C HIS A 55 -11.14 -7.16 7.51
N VAL A 56 -11.69 -5.97 7.25
CA VAL A 56 -10.88 -4.77 6.96
C VAL A 56 -10.00 -4.40 8.15
N THR A 57 -10.56 -4.41 9.36
CA THR A 57 -9.81 -4.10 10.60
C THR A 57 -8.66 -5.08 10.82
N ASP A 58 -8.88 -6.37 10.57
CA ASP A 58 -7.85 -7.39 10.66
C ASP A 58 -6.75 -7.20 9.61
N SER A 59 -7.11 -6.77 8.40
CA SER A 59 -6.17 -6.43 7.34
C SER A 59 -5.30 -5.23 7.73
N VAL A 60 -5.91 -4.15 8.23
CA VAL A 60 -5.19 -2.98 8.73
C VAL A 60 -4.25 -3.37 9.87
N THR A 61 -4.71 -4.20 10.81
CA THR A 61 -3.87 -4.69 11.92
C THR A 61 -2.65 -5.47 11.42
N ARG A 62 -2.83 -6.34 10.42
CA ARG A 62 -1.71 -7.07 9.77
C ARG A 62 -0.74 -6.12 9.06
N ASN A 63 -1.26 -5.11 8.36
CA ASN A 63 -0.44 -4.12 7.66
C ASN A 63 0.38 -3.27 8.63
N ILE A 64 -0.19 -2.86 9.77
CA ILE A 64 0.55 -2.16 10.82
C ILE A 64 1.74 -3.00 11.30
N ALA A 65 1.55 -4.30 11.53
CA ALA A 65 2.64 -5.18 11.94
C ALA A 65 3.74 -5.32 10.88
N ALA A 66 3.37 -5.34 9.59
CA ALA A 66 4.33 -5.35 8.49
C ALA A 66 5.10 -4.02 8.39
N GLU A 67 4.40 -2.90 8.54
CA GLU A 67 5.00 -1.57 8.43
C GLU A 67 5.99 -1.31 9.56
N VAL A 68 5.66 -1.71 10.79
CA VAL A 68 6.60 -1.61 11.93
C VAL A 68 7.90 -2.39 11.67
N LYS A 69 7.82 -3.56 11.02
CA LYS A 69 9.03 -4.32 10.62
C LYS A 69 9.81 -3.56 9.57
N ARG A 70 9.13 -2.98 8.57
CA ARG A 70 9.74 -2.19 7.50
C ARG A 70 10.44 -0.94 8.04
N GLY A 71 9.77 -0.19 8.91
CA GLY A 71 10.31 1.00 9.58
C GLY A 71 11.58 0.70 10.38
N ASN A 72 11.64 -0.45 11.06
CA ASN A 72 12.85 -0.89 11.75
C ASN A 72 14.01 -1.17 10.79
N VAL A 73 13.76 -1.80 9.64
CA VAL A 73 14.78 -2.04 8.60
C VAL A 73 15.28 -0.71 8.02
N GLN A 74 14.37 0.21 7.73
CA GLN A 74 14.70 1.55 7.22
C GLN A 74 15.54 2.35 8.23
N ARG A 75 15.16 2.38 9.51
CA ARG A 75 15.98 3.02 10.56
C ARG A 75 17.40 2.45 10.62
N ARG A 76 17.54 1.12 10.51
CA ARG A 76 18.86 0.46 10.46
C ARG A 76 19.64 0.80 9.19
N ALA A 77 18.98 0.99 8.05
CA ALA A 77 19.62 1.42 6.82
C ALA A 77 20.14 2.86 6.95
N VAL A 78 19.33 3.78 7.48
CA VAL A 78 19.71 5.18 7.72
C VAL A 78 20.91 5.28 8.67
N VAL A 79 20.90 4.54 9.79
CA VAL A 79 22.04 4.52 10.72
C VAL A 79 23.31 3.98 10.05
N ARG A 80 23.19 2.95 9.20
CA ARG A 80 24.33 2.40 8.46
C ARG A 80 24.88 3.39 7.44
N ALA A 81 24.01 4.03 6.66
CA ALA A 81 24.39 5.04 5.66
C ALA A 81 25.08 6.24 6.32
N ARG A 82 24.58 6.69 7.48
CA ARG A 82 25.23 7.75 8.26
C ARG A 82 26.63 7.36 8.72
N ARG A 83 26.80 6.15 9.27
CA ARG A 83 28.11 5.66 9.72
C ARG A 83 29.10 5.43 8.57
N SER A 84 28.65 4.98 7.40
CA SER A 84 29.53 4.84 6.25
C SER A 84 29.98 6.20 5.70
N ALA A 85 29.09 7.20 5.73
CA ALA A 85 29.44 8.57 5.34
C ALA A 85 30.43 9.22 6.31
N GLU A 86 30.34 8.90 7.61
CA GLU A 86 31.31 9.34 8.63
C GLU A 86 32.70 8.71 8.39
N ARG A 87 32.80 7.40 8.14
CA ARG A 87 34.09 6.72 7.88
C ARG A 87 34.75 7.13 6.57
N ALA A 88 33.96 7.35 5.51
CA ALA A 88 34.50 7.83 4.23
C ALA A 88 35.06 9.26 4.32
N GLY A 89 34.82 9.99 5.42
CA GLY A 89 35.41 11.30 5.69
C GLY A 89 36.64 11.28 6.60
N GLU A 90 37.07 10.11 7.10
CA GLU A 90 38.26 9.98 7.96
C GLU A 90 39.57 9.75 7.17
N GLU A 91 39.51 9.52 5.85
CA GLU A 91 40.68 9.25 4.98
C GLU A 91 41.19 10.48 4.20
N ASP A 92 40.88 11.70 4.64
CA ASP A 92 41.18 12.93 3.88
C ASP A 92 42.26 13.80 4.57
N ASP A 93 43.54 13.46 4.33
CA ASP A 93 44.72 14.19 4.82
C ASP A 93 44.73 15.68 4.39
N GLU A 94 43.98 16.05 3.34
CA GLU A 94 43.81 17.44 2.89
C GLU A 94 43.06 18.31 3.91
N ILE A 95 42.14 17.73 4.68
CA ILE A 95 41.37 18.47 5.71
C ILE A 95 42.27 18.82 6.90
N GLU A 96 43.23 17.96 7.24
CA GLU A 96 44.19 18.21 8.32
C GLU A 96 45.19 19.31 7.92
N ILE A 97 45.59 19.35 6.64
CA ILE A 97 46.43 20.40 6.06
C ILE A 97 45.69 21.74 6.02
N GLU A 98 44.42 21.76 5.59
CA GLU A 98 43.63 23.00 5.49
C GLU A 98 43.31 23.58 6.88
N ARG A 99 43.07 22.71 7.87
CA ARG A 99 42.89 23.11 9.28
C ARG A 99 44.17 23.68 9.90
N ALA A 100 45.34 23.16 9.51
CA ALA A 100 46.63 23.71 9.91
C ALA A 100 46.93 25.07 9.24
N LEU A 101 46.37 25.33 8.05
CA LEU A 101 46.62 26.55 7.28
C LEU A 101 45.68 27.72 7.62
N PHE A 102 44.40 27.45 7.92
CA PHE A 102 43.38 28.51 8.03
C PHE A 102 42.76 28.72 9.43
N GLY A 103 43.04 27.87 10.41
CA GLY A 103 42.65 28.11 11.81
C GLY A 103 41.13 28.19 12.09
N PRO A 104 40.72 28.33 13.36
CA PRO A 104 39.34 28.09 13.82
C PRO A 104 38.45 29.33 13.67
N THR A 105 38.28 29.85 12.45
CA THR A 105 37.37 30.98 12.18
C THR A 105 36.25 30.61 11.23
N SER A 106 35.48 29.57 11.56
CA SER A 106 34.15 29.38 10.97
C SER A 106 33.31 28.46 11.86
N ASN A 107 32.26 29.02 12.46
CA ASN A 107 31.26 28.27 13.27
C ASN A 107 30.04 27.86 12.43
N LEU A 108 30.14 27.84 11.09
CA LEU A 108 29.10 27.28 10.24
C LEU A 108 29.42 25.80 9.98
N PRO A 109 28.40 24.92 9.88
CA PRO A 109 28.60 23.59 9.32
C PRO A 109 29.22 23.76 7.93
N THR A 110 30.48 23.38 7.79
CA THR A 110 31.16 23.36 6.49
C THR A 110 30.42 22.36 5.61
N SER A 111 29.54 22.84 4.74
CA SER A 111 29.07 22.04 3.61
C SER A 111 30.31 21.56 2.88
N LYS A 112 30.44 20.23 2.69
CA LYS A 112 31.54 19.64 1.92
C LYS A 112 31.77 20.46 0.64
N PRO A 113 32.99 20.95 0.36
CA PRO A 113 33.25 21.63 -0.89
C PRO A 113 33.10 20.60 -2.01
N VAL A 114 32.02 20.75 -2.78
CA VAL A 114 31.72 19.86 -3.89
C VAL A 114 32.65 20.23 -5.04
N THR A 115 33.59 19.35 -5.40
CA THR A 115 34.55 19.60 -6.49
C THR A 115 34.00 19.08 -7.81
N LEU A 116 34.39 19.71 -8.93
CA LEU A 116 33.93 19.29 -10.28
C LEU A 116 34.20 17.79 -10.57
N ILE A 117 35.26 17.25 -9.97
CA ILE A 117 35.66 15.84 -10.09
C ILE A 117 34.71 14.91 -9.34
N SER A 118 34.16 15.33 -8.19
CA SER A 118 33.17 14.53 -7.46
C SER A 118 31.76 14.69 -8.04
N ILE A 119 31.47 15.84 -8.64
CA ILE A 119 30.15 16.21 -9.18
C ILE A 119 29.82 15.46 -10.47
N LEU A 120 30.77 15.40 -11.40
CA LEU A 120 30.55 14.77 -12.71
C LEU A 120 30.05 13.32 -12.64
N PRO A 121 30.69 12.40 -11.87
CA PRO A 121 30.20 11.03 -11.77
C PRO A 121 28.86 10.92 -11.03
N GLU A 122 28.58 11.83 -10.08
CA GLU A 122 27.25 11.88 -9.43
C GLU A 122 26.15 12.32 -10.40
N PHE A 123 26.43 13.28 -11.30
CA PHE A 123 25.49 13.69 -12.35
C PHE A 123 25.32 12.62 -13.43
N GLU A 124 26.39 11.98 -13.89
CA GLU A 124 26.30 10.85 -14.84
C GLU A 124 25.44 9.73 -14.26
N LYS A 125 25.64 9.42 -12.98
CA LYS A 125 24.80 8.46 -12.27
C LYS A 125 23.35 8.94 -12.17
N ALA A 126 23.12 10.20 -11.80
CA ALA A 126 21.76 10.75 -11.71
C ALA A 126 21.04 10.74 -13.08
N ILE A 127 21.76 11.01 -14.17
CA ILE A 127 21.23 10.92 -15.54
C ILE A 127 20.86 9.46 -15.85
N ALA A 128 21.76 8.52 -15.61
CA ALA A 128 21.48 7.10 -15.84
C ALA A 128 20.33 6.58 -14.97
N ASP A 129 20.23 7.04 -13.72
CA ASP A 129 19.13 6.69 -12.81
C ASP A 129 17.79 7.24 -13.34
N MET A 130 17.76 8.49 -13.82
CA MET A 130 16.56 9.09 -14.45
C MET A 130 16.16 8.40 -15.75
N GLU A 131 17.11 8.07 -16.62
CA GLU A 131 16.83 7.34 -17.87
C GLU A 131 16.23 5.95 -17.59
N ASN A 132 16.76 5.25 -16.58
CA ASN A 132 16.19 3.97 -16.13
C ASN A 132 14.79 4.13 -15.52
N GLU A 133 14.53 5.23 -14.81
CA GLU A 133 13.20 5.52 -14.25
C GLU A 133 12.19 5.82 -15.35
N ILE A 134 12.58 6.59 -16.38
CA ILE A 134 11.74 6.86 -17.56
C ILE A 134 11.38 5.54 -18.26
N GLN A 135 12.36 4.67 -18.53
CA GLN A 135 12.09 3.40 -19.19
C GLN A 135 11.10 2.53 -18.40
N LYS A 136 11.26 2.47 -17.07
CA LYS A 136 10.32 1.72 -16.22
C LYS A 136 8.91 2.30 -16.27
N LEU A 137 8.78 3.63 -16.26
CA LEU A 137 7.48 4.28 -16.36
C LEU A 137 6.81 4.03 -17.70
N ASP A 138 7.58 3.99 -18.79
CA ASP A 138 7.07 3.65 -20.11
C ASP A 138 6.60 2.18 -20.17
N ASP A 139 7.37 1.24 -19.61
CA ASP A 139 6.99 -0.18 -19.52
C ASP A 139 5.71 -0.36 -18.68
N GLU A 140 5.62 0.29 -17.52
CA GLU A 140 4.43 0.27 -16.65
C GLU A 140 3.20 0.89 -17.34
N ALA A 141 3.40 1.96 -18.11
CA ALA A 141 2.33 2.60 -18.86
C ALA A 141 1.81 1.68 -19.97
N GLU A 142 2.69 0.96 -20.67
CA GLU A 142 2.30 0.00 -21.70
C GLU A 142 1.53 -1.19 -21.11
N GLU A 143 1.98 -1.73 -19.97
CA GLU A 143 1.28 -2.78 -19.24
C GLU A 143 -0.14 -2.35 -18.83
N LEU A 144 -0.27 -1.15 -18.24
CA LEU A 144 -1.57 -0.60 -17.84
C LEU A 144 -2.48 -0.38 -19.06
N LEU A 145 -1.92 0.04 -20.19
CA LEU A 145 -2.69 0.26 -21.41
C LEU A 145 -3.22 -1.08 -21.96
N GLU A 146 -2.41 -2.13 -21.95
CA GLU A 146 -2.87 -3.47 -22.34
C GLU A 146 -3.93 -4.04 -21.39
N GLU A 147 -3.78 -3.84 -20.08
CA GLU A 147 -4.81 -4.22 -19.10
C GLU A 147 -6.14 -3.50 -19.38
N THR A 148 -6.10 -2.18 -19.57
CA THR A 148 -7.32 -1.40 -19.86
C THR A 148 -7.97 -1.80 -21.18
N LYS A 149 -7.19 -2.08 -22.23
CA LYS A 149 -7.73 -2.66 -23.48
C LYS A 149 -8.39 -4.01 -23.24
N GLY A 150 -7.78 -4.88 -22.43
CA GLY A 150 -8.34 -6.17 -22.03
C GLY A 150 -9.70 -6.01 -21.34
N ILE A 151 -9.77 -5.12 -20.34
CA ILE A 151 -11.02 -4.81 -19.62
C ILE A 151 -12.09 -4.25 -20.57
N ILE A 152 -11.73 -3.35 -21.49
CA ILE A 152 -12.67 -2.81 -22.48
C ILE A 152 -13.17 -3.92 -23.43
N GLY A 153 -12.29 -4.85 -23.81
CA GLY A 153 -12.64 -6.03 -24.60
C GLY A 153 -13.67 -6.90 -23.87
N ASP A 154 -13.38 -7.26 -22.61
CA ASP A 154 -14.27 -8.07 -21.77
C ASP A 154 -15.63 -7.41 -21.54
N LEU A 155 -15.64 -6.09 -21.28
CA LEU A 155 -16.88 -5.31 -21.11
C LEU A 155 -17.66 -5.20 -22.42
N SER A 156 -16.97 -5.09 -23.56
CA SER A 156 -17.60 -5.06 -24.88
C SER A 156 -18.25 -6.40 -25.21
N ASP A 157 -17.57 -7.52 -24.94
CA ASP A 157 -18.14 -8.85 -25.09
C ASP A 157 -19.37 -9.04 -24.20
N LEU A 158 -19.33 -8.58 -22.94
CA LEU A 158 -20.48 -8.58 -22.04
C LEU A 158 -21.68 -7.81 -22.62
N ARG A 159 -21.42 -6.65 -23.24
CA ARG A 159 -22.45 -5.82 -23.88
C ARG A 159 -23.11 -6.52 -25.07
N TYR A 160 -22.36 -7.33 -25.81
CA TYR A 160 -22.89 -8.14 -26.92
C TYR A 160 -23.36 -9.54 -26.48
N GLY A 161 -23.46 -9.80 -25.17
CA GLY A 161 -23.98 -11.04 -24.60
C GLY A 161 -23.01 -12.22 -24.68
N ARG A 162 -21.73 -11.97 -24.98
CA ARG A 162 -20.66 -12.97 -24.90
C ARG A 162 -20.05 -12.91 -23.51
N LEU A 163 -20.17 -14.00 -22.78
CA LEU A 163 -19.51 -14.15 -21.49
C LEU A 163 -18.06 -14.58 -21.75
N SER A 164 -17.12 -13.99 -21.02
CA SER A 164 -15.70 -14.38 -21.04
C SER A 164 -15.48 -15.86 -20.72
N ASN A 165 -16.41 -16.48 -19.98
CA ASN A 165 -16.52 -17.94 -19.84
C ASN A 165 -17.72 -18.47 -20.65
N ALA A 166 -17.45 -18.97 -21.85
CA ALA A 166 -18.46 -19.56 -22.73
C ALA A 166 -19.12 -20.83 -22.15
N GLN A 167 -18.46 -21.52 -21.22
CA GLN A 167 -18.96 -22.73 -20.56
C GLN A 167 -19.79 -22.45 -19.30
N LEU A 168 -19.88 -21.19 -18.84
CA LEU A 168 -20.57 -20.83 -17.60
C LEU A 168 -22.01 -21.34 -17.56
N ARG A 169 -22.73 -21.22 -18.68
CA ARG A 169 -24.11 -21.74 -18.79
C ARG A 169 -24.19 -23.25 -18.55
N GLY A 170 -23.25 -24.01 -19.09
CA GLY A 170 -23.18 -25.46 -18.90
C GLY A 170 -22.86 -25.82 -17.44
N GLN A 171 -21.92 -25.11 -16.83
CA GLN A 171 -21.54 -25.32 -15.44
C GLN A 171 -22.69 -25.00 -14.46
N VAL A 172 -23.47 -23.94 -14.72
CA VAL A 172 -24.66 -23.60 -13.93
C VAL A 172 -25.74 -24.67 -14.05
N LEU A 173 -26.01 -25.15 -15.26
CA LEU A 173 -26.99 -26.23 -15.49
C LEU A 173 -26.55 -27.53 -14.81
N GLU A 174 -25.27 -27.88 -14.90
CA GLU A 174 -24.73 -29.06 -14.23
C GLU A 174 -24.81 -28.94 -12.70
N GLY A 175 -24.51 -27.76 -12.15
CA GLY A 175 -24.65 -27.46 -10.74
C GLY A 175 -26.11 -27.56 -10.25
N LEU A 176 -27.07 -27.05 -11.03
CA LEU A 176 -28.49 -27.16 -10.73
C LEU A 176 -28.98 -28.61 -10.74
N ASN A 177 -28.61 -29.40 -11.75
CA ASN A 177 -28.94 -30.83 -11.81
C ASN A 177 -28.38 -31.60 -10.62
N ARG A 178 -27.16 -31.27 -10.17
CA ARG A 178 -26.58 -31.87 -8.96
C ARG A 178 -27.35 -31.49 -7.69
N LEU A 179 -27.84 -30.25 -7.60
CA LEU A 179 -28.64 -29.78 -6.48
C LEU A 179 -30.02 -30.46 -6.45
N GLU A 180 -30.68 -30.56 -7.61
CA GLU A 180 -31.96 -31.25 -7.79
C GLU A 180 -31.87 -32.72 -7.37
N ALA A 181 -30.85 -33.43 -7.87
CA ALA A 181 -30.58 -34.82 -7.50
C ALA A 181 -30.25 -35.00 -6.00
N ALA A 182 -29.71 -33.97 -5.34
CA ALA A 182 -29.46 -33.98 -3.90
C ALA A 182 -30.71 -33.69 -3.08
N SER A 183 -31.66 -32.92 -3.61
CA SER A 183 -32.95 -32.64 -2.96
C SER A 183 -33.97 -33.78 -3.11
N GLU A 184 -33.94 -34.56 -4.19
CA GLU A 184 -34.83 -35.73 -4.39
C GLU A 184 -34.42 -36.96 -3.57
N LYS A 185 -33.21 -36.99 -3.01
CA LYS A 185 -32.69 -38.08 -2.16
C LYS A 185 -33.05 -37.95 -0.67
N LYS A 186 -33.97 -37.06 -0.30
CA LYS A 186 -34.53 -36.89 1.05
C LYS A 186 -36.03 -37.14 1.04
#